data_AF-A0A7N2MQ43-F1
#
_entry.id   AF-A0A7N2MQ43-F1
#
_cell.length_a   1.000
_cell.length_b   1.000
_cell.length_c   1.000
_cell.angle_alpha   90.00
_cell.angle_beta   90.00
_cell.angle_gamma   90.00
#
_symmetry.space_group_name_H-M   'P 1'
#
loop_
_entity.id
_entity.type
_entity.pdbx_description
1 polymer ?
#
loop_
_entity_poly.entity_id
_entity_poly.type
_entity_poly.pdbx_seq_one_letter_code
_entity_poly.pdbx_strand_id
1 'polypeptide(L)'
;MAFRPEVATQAAHVAKEWVNQAPYEKKEEESKRYAAQKAQAQTDKKLKDTLLKLAECDKAQKSVEASIEMQKAEEMTKAEQATYDLGQKETAAHLEFQITTVCRGFCLQSWTEALDAAGVDPTSKLRDLERVFYPLAIRTKAATSPQCRLNG
;
A
#
# COMPACT_ATOMS: atom_id res chain seq x y z
N MET A 1 -20.03 5.06 96.37
CA MET A 1 -20.32 5.50 94.99
C MET A 1 -21.83 5.63 94.85
N ALA A 2 -22.38 6.84 94.73
CA ALA A 2 -23.82 7.05 94.61
C ALA A 2 -24.27 6.85 93.16
N PHE A 3 -25.21 5.94 92.94
CA PHE A 3 -25.86 5.70 91.65
C PHE A 3 -26.74 6.92 91.33
N ARG A 4 -26.49 7.60 90.19
CA ARG A 4 -27.21 8.82 89.79
C ARG A 4 -28.32 8.42 88.79
N PRO A 5 -29.57 8.20 89.23
CA PRO A 5 -30.62 7.60 88.40
C PRO A 5 -31.03 8.46 87.19
N GLU A 6 -30.80 9.76 87.26
CA GLU A 6 -31.10 10.72 86.19
C GLU A 6 -30.21 10.54 84.95
N VAL A 7 -28.96 10.09 85.14
CA VAL A 7 -28.06 9.75 84.03
C VAL A 7 -28.49 8.45 83.35
N ALA A 8 -29.05 7.51 84.13
CA ALA A 8 -29.55 6.25 83.60
C ALA A 8 -30.83 6.42 82.78
N THR A 9 -31.74 7.32 83.18
CA THR A 9 -32.95 7.64 82.40
C THR A 9 -32.63 8.42 81.12
N GLN A 10 -31.69 9.36 81.15
CA GLN A 10 -31.28 10.07 79.94
C GLN A 10 -30.56 9.14 78.95
N ALA A 11 -29.69 8.25 79.44
CA ALA A 11 -29.07 7.22 78.62
C ALA A 11 -30.09 6.26 77.98
N ALA A 12 -31.14 5.88 78.71
CA ALA A 12 -32.22 5.03 78.18
C ALA A 12 -33.05 5.75 77.09
N HIS A 13 -33.29 7.04 77.25
CA HIS A 13 -34.00 7.84 76.23
C HIS A 13 -33.18 7.96 74.94
N VAL A 14 -31.89 8.29 75.07
CA VAL A 14 -30.95 8.35 73.94
C VAL A 14 -30.88 6.99 73.24
N ALA A 15 -30.70 5.89 73.98
CA ALA A 15 -30.68 4.56 73.38
C ALA A 15 -31.96 4.24 72.59
N LYS A 16 -33.13 4.68 73.08
CA LYS A 16 -34.41 4.45 72.40
C LYS A 16 -34.56 5.26 71.12
N GLU A 17 -34.08 6.50 71.08
CA GLU A 17 -34.06 7.30 69.85
C GLU A 17 -33.09 6.73 68.81
N TRP A 18 -31.90 6.29 69.24
CA TRP A 18 -30.92 5.66 68.34
C TRP A 18 -31.46 4.36 67.73
N VAL A 19 -32.15 3.54 68.53
CA VAL A 19 -32.83 2.33 68.04
C VAL A 19 -33.90 2.66 67.01
N ASN A 20 -34.61 3.78 67.18
CA ASN A 20 -35.63 4.22 66.23
C ASN A 20 -35.04 4.85 64.95
N GLN A 21 -33.88 5.50 65.02
CA GLN A 21 -33.24 6.20 63.88
C GLN A 21 -32.39 5.29 62.99
N ALA A 22 -31.70 4.30 63.57
CA ALA A 22 -30.88 3.31 62.86
C ALA A 22 -31.58 2.63 61.65
N PRO A 23 -32.87 2.19 61.71
CA PRO A 23 -33.52 1.59 60.55
C PRO A 23 -33.81 2.57 59.41
N TYR A 24 -33.96 3.87 59.69
CA TYR A 24 -34.12 4.89 58.65
C TYR A 24 -32.81 5.16 57.94
N GLU A 25 -31.73 5.34 58.70
CA GLU A 25 -30.38 5.53 58.16
C GLU A 25 -29.95 4.31 57.31
N LYS A 26 -30.26 3.10 57.78
CA LYS A 26 -30.00 1.86 57.04
C LYS A 26 -30.74 1.82 55.69
N LYS A 27 -32.02 2.19 55.66
CA LYS A 27 -32.81 2.22 54.40
C LYS A 27 -32.32 3.28 53.42
N GLU A 28 -31.88 4.43 53.93
CA GLU A 28 -31.30 5.48 53.11
C GLU A 28 -29.96 5.05 52.50
N GLU A 29 -29.09 4.41 53.30
CA GLU A 29 -27.81 3.90 52.83
C GLU A 29 -27.99 2.77 51.82
N GLU A 30 -28.92 1.83 52.05
CA GLU A 30 -29.27 0.77 51.08
C GLU A 30 -29.75 1.35 49.75
N SER A 31 -30.55 2.43 49.79
CA SER A 31 -31.02 3.13 48.58
C SER A 31 -29.87 3.79 47.82
N LYS A 32 -28.93 4.43 48.53
CA LYS A 32 -27.71 5.01 47.96
C LYS A 32 -26.82 3.93 47.33
N ARG A 33 -26.61 2.81 48.03
CA ARG A 33 -25.83 1.66 47.53
C ARG A 33 -26.47 1.06 46.29
N TYR A 34 -27.79 0.91 46.26
CA TYR A 34 -28.51 0.43 45.08
C TYR A 34 -28.37 1.38 43.88
N ALA A 35 -28.48 2.70 44.09
CA ALA A 35 -28.28 3.69 43.04
C ALA A 35 -26.83 3.66 42.49
N ALA A 36 -25.83 3.56 43.37
CA ALA A 36 -24.42 3.44 42.99
C ALA A 36 -24.15 2.16 42.19
N GLN A 37 -24.68 1.02 42.62
CA GLN A 37 -24.54 -0.25 41.91
C GLN A 37 -25.19 -0.21 40.52
N LYS A 38 -26.37 0.41 40.39
CA LYS A 38 -27.04 0.60 39.10
C LYS A 38 -26.22 1.50 38.17
N ALA A 39 -25.64 2.58 38.69
CA ALA A 39 -24.76 3.45 37.92
C ALA A 39 -23.49 2.71 37.45
N GLN A 40 -22.88 1.91 38.33
CA GLN A 40 -21.72 1.08 38.00
C GLN A 40 -22.04 0.04 36.93
N ALA A 41 -23.17 -0.66 37.04
CA ALA A 41 -23.59 -1.61 36.01
C ALA A 41 -23.80 -0.94 34.64
N GLN A 42 -24.29 0.31 34.62
CA GLN A 42 -24.41 1.08 33.37
C GLN A 42 -23.05 1.48 32.80
N THR A 43 -22.09 1.87 33.63
CA THR A 43 -20.73 2.19 33.17
C THR A 43 -20.01 0.94 32.66
N ASP A 44 -20.15 -0.20 33.35
CA ASP A 44 -19.54 -1.46 32.93
C ASP A 44 -20.09 -1.94 31.60
N LYS A 45 -21.41 -1.78 31.38
CA LYS A 45 -22.03 -2.08 30.08
C LYS A 45 -21.46 -1.19 28.98
N LYS A 46 -21.40 0.13 29.21
CA LYS A 46 -20.81 1.07 28.23
C LYS A 46 -19.35 0.76 27.95
N LEU A 47 -18.58 0.42 28.97
CA LEU A 47 -17.16 0.07 28.86
C LEU A 47 -16.99 -1.18 27.99
N LYS A 48 -17.80 -2.22 28.21
CA LYS A 48 -17.80 -3.42 27.37
C LYS A 48 -18.12 -3.09 25.91
N ASP A 49 -19.15 -2.28 25.66
CA ASP A 49 -19.53 -1.87 24.31
C ASP A 49 -18.41 -1.08 23.62
N THR A 50 -17.74 -0.18 24.34
CA THR A 50 -16.60 0.58 23.79
C THR A 50 -15.39 -0.30 23.50
N LEU A 51 -15.10 -1.29 24.35
CA LEU A 51 -14.00 -2.23 24.12
C LEU A 51 -14.27 -3.12 22.90
N LEU A 52 -15.51 -3.57 22.71
CA LEU A 52 -15.91 -4.34 21.53
C LEU A 52 -15.70 -3.53 20.24
N LYS A 53 -16.18 -2.28 20.22
CA LYS A 53 -16.00 -1.39 19.07
C LYS A 53 -14.52 -1.09 18.77
N LEU A 54 -13.70 -0.92 19.80
CA LEU A 54 -12.26 -0.70 19.63
C LEU A 54 -11.61 -1.92 18.99
N ALA A 55 -11.95 -3.13 19.47
CA ALA A 55 -11.42 -4.37 18.91
C ALA A 55 -11.84 -4.60 17.45
N GLU A 56 -13.04 -4.19 17.06
CA GLU A 56 -13.51 -4.21 15.67
C GLU A 56 -12.76 -3.19 14.80
N CYS A 57 -12.58 -1.97 15.31
CA CYS A 57 -11.83 -0.91 14.63
C CYS A 57 -10.37 -1.34 14.39
N ASP A 58 -9.72 -1.91 15.39
CA ASP A 58 -8.33 -2.40 15.29
C ASP A 58 -8.19 -3.51 14.24
N LYS A 59 -9.17 -4.42 14.16
CA LYS A 59 -9.18 -5.47 13.13
C LYS A 59 -9.37 -4.89 11.74
N ALA A 60 -10.29 -3.93 11.58
CA ALA A 60 -10.51 -3.25 10.31
C ALA A 60 -9.25 -2.48 9.87
N GLN A 61 -8.62 -1.75 10.79
CA GLN A 61 -7.38 -1.00 10.52
C GLN A 61 -6.26 -1.94 10.07
N LYS A 62 -6.03 -3.04 10.79
CA LYS A 62 -5.01 -4.04 10.39
C LYS A 62 -5.29 -4.65 9.01
N SER A 63 -6.55 -4.91 8.69
CA SER A 63 -6.93 -5.42 7.37
C SER A 63 -6.67 -4.41 6.24
N VAL A 64 -6.97 -3.13 6.50
CA VAL A 64 -6.71 -2.05 5.54
C VAL A 64 -5.21 -1.85 5.35
N GLU A 65 -4.44 -1.81 6.43
CA GLU A 65 -2.98 -1.66 6.39
C GLU A 65 -2.30 -2.80 5.63
N ALA A 66 -2.72 -4.05 5.88
CA ALA A 66 -2.23 -5.21 5.12
C ALA A 66 -2.56 -5.11 3.62
N SER A 67 -3.74 -4.58 3.28
CA SER A 67 -4.16 -4.42 1.89
C SER A 67 -3.35 -3.32 1.18
N ILE A 68 -3.07 -2.21 1.87
CA ILE A 68 -2.22 -1.12 1.36
C ILE A 68 -0.80 -1.63 1.13
N GLU A 69 -0.22 -2.36 2.09
CA GLU A 69 1.14 -2.88 1.96
C GLU A 69 1.25 -3.88 0.79
N MET A 70 0.25 -4.75 0.62
CA MET A 70 0.17 -5.66 -0.52
C MET A 70 0.08 -4.90 -1.85
N GLN A 71 -0.78 -3.88 -1.95
CA GLN A 71 -0.88 -3.05 -3.15
C GLN A 71 0.42 -2.32 -3.46
N LYS A 72 1.09 -1.77 -2.45
CA LYS A 72 2.37 -1.08 -2.61
C LYS A 72 3.47 -2.04 -3.10
N ALA A 73 3.50 -3.27 -2.57
CA ALA A 73 4.42 -4.30 -3.05
C ALA A 73 4.13 -4.70 -4.51
N GLU A 74 2.85 -4.84 -4.88
CA GLU A 74 2.46 -5.09 -6.26
C GLU A 74 2.81 -3.94 -7.21
N GLU A 75 2.62 -2.69 -6.78
CA GLU A 75 2.96 -1.51 -7.58
C GLU A 75 4.47 -1.39 -7.78
N MET A 76 5.27 -1.63 -6.72
CA MET A 76 6.73 -1.61 -6.82
C MET A 76 7.24 -2.69 -7.78
N THR A 77 6.72 -3.92 -7.68
CA THR A 77 7.11 -5.01 -8.59
C THR A 77 6.69 -4.75 -10.04
N LYS A 78 5.49 -4.20 -10.27
CA LYS A 78 5.06 -3.78 -11.62
C LYS A 78 5.93 -2.66 -12.19
N ALA A 79 6.32 -1.67 -11.37
CA ALA A 79 7.19 -0.59 -11.79
C ALA A 79 8.59 -1.09 -12.15
N GLU A 80 9.16 -1.99 -11.34
CA GLU A 80 10.45 -2.64 -11.61
C GLU A 80 10.41 -3.48 -12.90
N GLN A 81 9.34 -4.27 -13.09
CA GLN A 81 9.18 -5.02 -14.33
C GLN A 81 9.05 -4.11 -15.55
N ALA A 82 8.30 -3.01 -15.43
CA ALA A 82 8.12 -2.05 -16.52
C ALA A 82 9.44 -1.36 -16.92
N THR A 83 10.28 -0.99 -15.95
CA THR A 83 11.60 -0.41 -16.23
C THR A 83 12.55 -1.44 -16.82
N TYR A 84 12.51 -2.68 -16.35
CA TYR A 84 13.27 -3.79 -16.95
C TYR A 84 12.88 -4.05 -18.41
N ASP A 85 11.58 -4.17 -18.69
CA ASP A 85 11.06 -4.42 -20.03
C ASP A 85 11.40 -3.26 -21.00
N LEU A 86 11.35 -2.02 -20.51
CA LEU A 86 11.76 -0.85 -21.29
C LEU A 86 13.26 -0.93 -21.62
N GLY A 87 14.10 -1.17 -20.61
CA GLY A 87 15.55 -1.29 -20.81
C GLY A 87 15.92 -2.44 -21.75
N GLN A 88 15.19 -3.56 -21.70
CA GLN A 88 15.36 -4.67 -22.63
C GLN A 88 15.03 -4.25 -24.07
N LYS A 89 13.90 -3.56 -24.29
CA LYS A 89 13.51 -3.08 -25.62
C LYS A 89 14.49 -2.07 -26.19
N GLU A 90 14.93 -1.10 -25.38
CA GLU A 90 15.91 -0.10 -25.79
C GLU A 90 17.25 -0.74 -26.15
N THR A 91 17.73 -1.65 -25.31
CA THR A 91 18.99 -2.38 -25.56
C THR A 91 18.89 -3.25 -26.82
N ALA A 92 17.78 -3.97 -27.00
CA ALA A 92 17.56 -4.80 -28.18
C ALA A 92 17.52 -3.96 -29.46
N ALA A 93 16.79 -2.84 -29.46
CA ALA A 93 16.73 -1.92 -30.59
C ALA A 93 18.11 -1.30 -30.90
N HIS A 94 18.86 -0.94 -29.87
CA HIS A 94 20.20 -0.39 -30.03
C HIS A 94 21.17 -1.42 -30.62
N LEU A 95 21.14 -2.67 -30.16
CA LEU A 95 21.93 -3.76 -30.71
C LEU A 95 21.54 -4.09 -32.15
N GLU A 96 20.23 -4.16 -32.46
CA GLU A 96 19.76 -4.37 -33.84
C GLU A 96 20.27 -3.26 -34.78
N PHE A 97 20.23 -2.01 -34.33
CA PHE A 97 20.77 -0.87 -35.08
C PHE A 97 22.28 -0.98 -35.31
N GLN A 98 23.05 -1.27 -34.25
CA GLN A 98 24.51 -1.43 -34.35
C GLN A 98 24.89 -2.56 -35.30
N ILE A 99 24.29 -3.75 -35.12
CA ILE A 99 24.55 -4.93 -35.95
C ILE A 99 24.19 -4.62 -37.41
N THR A 100 23.01 -4.03 -37.66
CA THR A 100 22.58 -3.67 -39.02
C THR A 100 23.56 -2.69 -39.66
N THR A 101 24.04 -1.70 -38.91
CA THR A 101 24.98 -0.69 -39.41
C THR A 101 26.33 -1.32 -39.78
N VAL A 102 26.89 -2.13 -38.87
CA VAL A 102 28.17 -2.82 -39.11
C VAL A 102 28.07 -3.79 -40.28
N CYS A 103 27.02 -4.63 -40.33
CA CYS A 103 26.82 -5.58 -41.42
C CYS A 103 26.63 -4.88 -42.78
N ARG A 104 25.93 -3.75 -42.82
CA ARG A 104 25.79 -2.96 -44.06
C ARG A 104 27.11 -2.39 -44.52
N GLY A 105 27.91 -1.85 -43.60
CA GLY A 105 29.26 -1.36 -43.90
C GLY A 105 30.12 -2.46 -44.51
N PHE A 106 30.09 -3.65 -43.92
CA PHE A 106 30.80 -4.82 -44.44
C PHE A 106 30.29 -5.24 -45.83
N CYS A 107 28.97 -5.34 -46.03
CA CYS A 107 28.41 -5.68 -47.35
C CYS A 107 28.83 -4.67 -48.43
N LEU A 108 28.85 -3.37 -48.11
CA LEU A 108 29.26 -2.33 -49.05
C LEU A 108 30.75 -2.45 -49.41
N GLN A 109 31.61 -2.73 -48.42
CA GLN A 109 33.04 -2.95 -48.65
C GLN A 109 33.27 -4.17 -49.54
N SER A 110 32.72 -5.32 -49.16
CA SER A 110 32.87 -6.55 -49.94
C SER A 110 32.29 -6.45 -51.35
N TRP A 111 31.20 -5.69 -51.53
CA TRP A 111 30.64 -5.42 -52.86
C TRP A 111 31.61 -4.63 -53.74
N THR A 112 32.20 -3.57 -53.19
CA THR A 112 33.18 -2.73 -53.90
C THR A 112 34.41 -3.57 -54.29
N GLU A 113 34.97 -4.32 -53.35
CA GLU A 113 36.15 -5.18 -53.58
C GLU A 113 35.88 -6.26 -54.63
N ALA A 114 34.69 -6.87 -54.62
CA ALA A 114 34.31 -7.88 -55.61
C ALA A 114 34.20 -7.29 -57.02
N LEU A 115 33.66 -6.08 -57.15
CA LEU A 115 33.58 -5.37 -58.43
C LEU A 115 34.97 -4.96 -58.95
N ASP A 116 35.86 -4.53 -58.06
CA ASP A 116 37.25 -4.23 -58.39
C ASP A 116 37.98 -5.48 -58.89
N ALA A 117 37.84 -6.61 -58.19
CA ALA A 117 38.42 -7.88 -58.59
C ALA A 117 37.88 -8.40 -59.94
N ALA A 118 36.62 -8.09 -60.27
CA ALA A 118 35.99 -8.43 -61.54
C ALA A 118 36.33 -7.45 -62.68
N GLY A 119 37.11 -6.39 -62.43
CA GLY A 119 37.48 -5.39 -63.44
C GLY A 119 36.31 -4.50 -63.88
N VAL A 120 35.29 -4.33 -63.04
CA VAL A 120 34.11 -3.51 -63.36
C VAL A 120 34.50 -2.04 -63.34
N ASP A 121 34.15 -1.32 -64.41
CA ASP A 121 34.44 0.10 -64.56
C ASP A 121 33.96 0.95 -63.35
N PRO A 122 34.75 1.94 -62.88
CA PRO A 122 34.37 2.80 -61.76
C PRO A 122 33.09 3.63 -61.98
N THR A 123 32.70 3.89 -63.23
CA THR A 123 31.48 4.62 -63.60
C THR A 123 30.27 3.72 -63.82
N SER A 124 30.43 2.41 -63.63
CA SER A 124 29.35 1.44 -63.77
C SER A 124 28.24 1.68 -62.74
N LYS A 125 26.99 1.67 -63.20
CA LYS A 125 25.79 1.71 -62.34
C LYS A 125 25.74 0.59 -61.30
N LEU A 126 26.50 -0.49 -61.48
CA LEU A 126 26.62 -1.57 -60.48
C LEU A 126 27.27 -1.10 -59.17
N ARG A 127 27.98 0.04 -59.19
CA ARG A 127 28.58 0.68 -58.02
C ARG A 127 27.65 1.64 -57.29
N ASP A 128 26.43 1.86 -57.81
CA ASP A 128 25.42 2.69 -57.14
C ASP A 128 25.04 2.05 -55.78
N LEU A 129 24.94 2.86 -54.73
CA LEU A 129 24.57 2.41 -53.38
C LEU A 129 23.22 1.68 -53.33
N GLU A 130 22.31 2.01 -54.26
CA GLU A 130 20.99 1.39 -54.40
C GLU A 130 21.05 -0.05 -54.91
N ARG A 131 22.15 -0.46 -55.55
CA ARG A 131 22.32 -1.80 -56.15
C ARG A 131 23.11 -2.76 -55.30
N VAL A 132 23.65 -2.31 -54.18
CA VAL A 132 24.39 -3.17 -53.23
C VAL A 132 23.44 -4.24 -52.69
N PHE A 133 23.88 -5.49 -52.76
CA PHE A 133 23.10 -6.61 -52.24
C PHE A 133 23.17 -6.65 -50.71
N TYR A 134 22.01 -6.60 -50.07
CA TYR A 134 21.86 -6.80 -48.62
C TYR A 134 21.00 -8.05 -48.32
N PRO A 135 21.45 -8.95 -47.42
CA PRO A 135 20.62 -9.99 -46.84
C PRO A 135 19.33 -9.44 -46.23
N LEU A 136 18.24 -10.20 -46.30
CA LEU A 136 16.90 -9.76 -45.89
C LEU A 136 16.86 -9.23 -44.45
N ALA A 137 17.63 -9.84 -43.53
CA ALA A 137 17.70 -9.48 -42.13
C ALA A 137 18.23 -8.05 -41.87
N ILE A 138 19.03 -7.49 -42.79
CA ILE A 138 19.63 -6.15 -42.64
C ILE A 138 19.08 -5.13 -43.65
N ARG A 139 18.07 -5.53 -44.43
CA ARG A 139 17.29 -4.59 -45.25
C ARG A 139 16.51 -3.67 -44.32
N THR A 140 16.39 -2.41 -44.71
CA THR A 140 15.70 -1.40 -43.92
C THR A 140 14.25 -1.84 -43.89
N LYS A 141 13.76 -2.28 -42.73
CA LYS A 141 12.31 -2.38 -42.52
C LYS A 141 11.78 -0.98 -42.81
N ALA A 142 10.83 -0.87 -43.74
CA ALA A 142 10.16 0.40 -43.99
C ALA A 142 9.67 0.93 -42.65
N ALA A 143 10.09 2.13 -42.27
CA ALA A 143 9.68 2.75 -41.03
C ALA A 143 8.15 2.80 -41.02
N THR A 144 7.52 1.92 -40.25
CA THR A 144 6.12 2.09 -39.89
C THR A 144 6.14 3.21 -38.88
N SER A 145 6.05 4.44 -39.38
CA SER A 145 5.95 5.65 -38.58
C SER A 145 4.84 5.42 -37.53
N PRO A 146 5.14 5.39 -36.22
CA PRO A 146 4.11 5.52 -35.22
C PRO A 146 3.68 6.98 -35.29
N GLN A 147 2.59 7.23 -36.00
CA GLN A 147 1.95 8.53 -36.00
C GLN A 147 1.33 8.74 -34.62
N CYS A 148 2.15 9.20 -33.67
CA CYS A 148 1.69 9.76 -32.41
C CYS A 148 0.98 11.08 -32.73
N ARG A 149 -0.29 10.98 -33.10
CA ARG A 149 -1.27 12.01 -32.77
C ARG A 149 -1.51 11.91 -31.28
N LEU A 150 -1.17 12.94 -30.50
CA LEU A 150 -2.01 13.39 -29.39
C LEU A 150 -1.72 14.87 -29.10
N ASN A 151 -2.65 15.72 -29.53
CA ASN A 151 -2.96 17.00 -28.89
C ASN A 151 -3.65 16.70 -27.56
N GLY A 152 -3.32 17.48 -26.53
CA GLY A 152 -3.98 17.52 -25.23
C GLY A 152 -3.32 18.56 -24.35
#